data_AF-A0A520QVR6-F1
#
_entry.id   AF-A0A520QVR6-F1
#
_cell.length_a   1.000
_cell.length_b   1.000
_cell.length_c   1.000
_cell.angle_alpha   90.00
_cell.angle_beta   90.00
_cell.angle_gamma   90.00
#
_symmetry.space_group_name_H-M   'P 1'
#
loop_
_entity.id
_entity.type
_entity.pdbx_description
1 polymer ?
#
loop_
_entity_poly.entity_id
_entity_poly.type
_entity_poly.pdbx_seq_one_letter_code
_entity_poly.pdbx_strand_id
1 'polypeptide(L)'
;MLLAACGGSPSQTGDSGTDAAPPRGDASEGRAFEELCFQPDLYCERLYACATPERLAQDQTFFGHDDQASCVTQQDMFVGAICRQLGRSIDAGRLAVDLESATACADYMEALPCERFVHDPPSAHPLCEASPFVTPLVAPGGACEADIECQVPDSVCTATPGSEGGSEGVCREAPGEGEACVNERCASGLECVEDVCAPVHAGGCHYDHDCDDGMWCDQPGVDFRVEFERPELRGACVLQLPLDAECEDLQACDEGLYCDDVNGQDADGFRLPGACAAPRPSGAACNEPADCLSFECSLSSSTCS
;
A
#
# COMPACT_ATOMS: atom_id res chain seq x y z
N MET A 1 -37.12 26.28 -59.42
CA MET A 1 -37.75 25.00 -59.01
C MET A 1 -38.06 25.14 -57.52
N LEU A 2 -39.22 25.72 -57.17
CA LEU A 2 -40.45 25.04 -56.67
C LEU A 2 -40.16 24.13 -55.46
N LEU A 3 -40.43 24.61 -54.22
CA LEU A 3 -41.63 24.35 -53.37
C LEU A 3 -41.53 22.98 -52.65
N ALA A 4 -41.81 22.77 -51.36
CA ALA A 4 -42.58 23.50 -50.36
C ALA A 4 -42.24 23.04 -48.92
N ALA A 5 -42.54 23.87 -47.93
CA ALA A 5 -42.78 23.48 -46.54
C ALA A 5 -44.27 23.16 -46.33
N CYS A 6 -44.61 22.24 -45.42
CA CYS A 6 -45.81 22.28 -44.59
C CYS A 6 -45.75 21.24 -43.46
N GLY A 7 -46.23 21.64 -42.28
CA GLY A 7 -46.07 20.97 -41.00
C GLY A 7 -46.94 19.73 -40.74
N GLY A 8 -46.63 19.09 -39.61
CA GLY A 8 -47.44 18.05 -38.99
C GLY A 8 -46.82 17.57 -37.67
N SER A 9 -47.28 18.11 -36.55
CA SER A 9 -47.24 17.46 -35.22
C SER A 9 -48.69 17.34 -34.74
N PRO A 10 -49.06 16.49 -33.76
CA PRO A 10 -48.30 15.47 -33.02
C PRO A 10 -49.00 14.08 -33.01
N SER A 11 -48.34 13.03 -32.52
CA SER A 11 -49.03 11.90 -31.87
C SER A 11 -48.08 11.13 -30.95
N GLN A 12 -48.37 11.21 -29.65
CA GLN A 12 -47.86 10.27 -28.65
C GLN A 12 -48.47 8.89 -28.90
N THR A 13 -47.60 7.90 -29.03
CA THR A 13 -47.74 6.52 -28.51
C THR A 13 -46.30 6.17 -28.13
N GLY A 14 -45.91 6.05 -26.86
CA GLY A 14 -46.50 5.11 -25.94
C GLY A 14 -45.87 3.74 -26.22
N ASP A 15 -44.83 3.45 -25.43
CA ASP A 15 -44.48 2.14 -24.89
C ASP A 15 -43.24 1.39 -25.43
N SER A 16 -42.59 0.78 -24.43
CA SER A 16 -41.74 -0.39 -24.44
C SER A 16 -40.26 -0.19 -24.75
N GLY A 17 -39.52 -0.05 -23.65
CA GLY A 17 -38.09 -0.24 -23.59
C GLY A 17 -37.67 -1.58 -24.19
N THR A 18 -36.54 -1.52 -24.87
CA THR A 18 -35.62 -2.64 -24.93
C THR A 18 -34.28 -2.03 -24.58
N ASP A 19 -33.78 -2.39 -23.39
CA ASP A 19 -32.39 -2.28 -23.01
C ASP A 19 -31.55 -2.85 -24.14
N ALA A 20 -31.02 -1.96 -24.98
CA ALA A 20 -30.01 -2.33 -25.94
C ALA A 20 -28.76 -2.64 -25.11
N ALA A 21 -28.59 -3.93 -24.77
CA ALA A 21 -27.33 -4.44 -24.27
C ALA A 21 -26.20 -3.92 -25.18
N PRO A 22 -25.13 -3.34 -24.62
CA PRO A 22 -24.07 -2.79 -25.44
C PRO A 22 -23.46 -3.89 -26.31
N PRO A 23 -22.97 -3.54 -27.51
CA PRO A 23 -22.48 -4.52 -28.47
C PRO A 23 -21.30 -5.30 -27.87
N ARG A 24 -21.45 -6.63 -27.77
CA ARG A 24 -20.34 -7.55 -27.54
C ARG A 24 -19.49 -7.61 -28.81
N GLY A 25 -18.40 -6.86 -28.86
CA GLY A 25 -17.49 -6.94 -30.00
C GLY A 25 -16.57 -5.74 -30.18
N ASP A 26 -15.87 -5.35 -29.12
CA ASP A 26 -14.51 -4.76 -29.08
C ASP A 26 -14.02 -4.99 -27.64
N ALA A 27 -12.74 -5.30 -27.41
CA ALA A 27 -12.24 -5.41 -26.04
C ALA A 27 -12.40 -4.04 -25.37
N SER A 28 -13.14 -3.97 -24.27
CA SER A 28 -13.39 -2.72 -23.57
C SER A 28 -12.08 -2.17 -22.98
N GLU A 29 -11.99 -0.85 -22.84
CA GLU A 29 -10.81 -0.20 -22.26
C GLU A 29 -10.54 -0.71 -20.83
N GLY A 30 -11.60 -0.97 -20.06
CA GLY A 30 -11.52 -1.60 -18.75
C GLY A 30 -10.96 -3.01 -18.77
N ARG A 31 -11.28 -3.81 -19.80
CA ARG A 31 -10.69 -5.15 -19.97
C ARG A 31 -9.22 -5.08 -20.36
N ALA A 32 -8.84 -4.14 -21.23
CA ALA A 32 -7.44 -3.92 -21.57
C ALA A 32 -6.63 -3.48 -20.33
N PHE A 33 -7.22 -2.62 -19.48
CA PHE A 33 -6.63 -2.26 -18.21
C PHE A 33 -6.54 -3.44 -17.25
N GLU A 34 -7.57 -4.29 -17.13
CA GLU A 34 -7.53 -5.47 -16.25
C GLU A 34 -6.32 -6.37 -16.53
N GLU A 35 -5.98 -6.56 -17.80
CA GLU A 35 -4.82 -7.37 -18.24
C GLU A 35 -3.47 -6.70 -17.95
N LEU A 36 -3.42 -5.37 -17.81
CA LEU A 36 -2.20 -4.58 -17.57
C LEU A 36 -2.01 -4.16 -16.10
N CYS A 37 -3.10 -3.96 -15.38
CA CYS A 37 -3.15 -3.44 -14.02
C CYS A 37 -2.30 -4.26 -13.05
N PHE A 38 -2.30 -5.58 -13.23
CA PHE A 38 -1.39 -6.47 -12.54
C PHE A 38 -1.23 -7.79 -13.28
N GLN A 39 0.02 -8.24 -13.44
CA GLN A 39 0.35 -9.49 -14.12
C GLN A 39 0.85 -10.51 -13.08
N PRO A 40 -0.05 -11.28 -12.45
CA PRO A 40 0.31 -12.20 -11.36
C PRO A 40 1.29 -13.27 -11.82
N ASP A 41 1.15 -13.76 -13.06
CA ASP A 41 2.07 -14.71 -13.65
C ASP A 41 3.50 -14.16 -13.73
N LEU A 42 3.64 -12.93 -14.25
CA LEU A 42 4.94 -12.26 -14.36
C LEU A 42 5.56 -12.00 -12.99
N TYR A 43 4.79 -11.45 -12.05
CA TYR A 43 5.27 -11.19 -10.68
C TYR A 43 5.76 -12.47 -10.02
N CYS A 44 4.95 -13.53 -10.02
CA CYS A 44 5.29 -14.79 -9.35
C CYS A 44 6.41 -15.55 -10.06
N GLU A 45 6.46 -15.56 -11.40
CA GLU A 45 7.59 -16.14 -12.14
C GLU A 45 8.90 -15.47 -11.74
N ARG A 46 8.90 -14.14 -11.69
CA ARG A 46 10.07 -13.35 -11.30
C ARG A 46 10.46 -13.53 -9.84
N LEU A 47 9.49 -13.56 -8.93
CA LEU A 47 9.74 -13.80 -7.52
C LEU A 47 10.47 -15.12 -7.31
N TYR A 48 9.97 -16.21 -7.90
CA TYR A 48 10.58 -17.53 -7.78
C TYR A 48 11.90 -17.69 -8.55
N ALA A 49 12.14 -16.86 -9.58
CA ALA A 49 13.39 -16.86 -10.33
C ALA A 49 14.51 -16.03 -9.66
N CYS A 50 14.15 -14.92 -8.99
CA CYS A 50 15.10 -13.92 -8.52
C CYS A 50 15.31 -13.89 -7.01
N ALA A 51 14.31 -14.25 -6.21
CA ALA A 51 14.39 -14.11 -4.76
C ALA A 51 15.28 -15.18 -4.11
N THR A 52 15.94 -14.81 -3.02
CA THR A 52 16.63 -15.78 -2.16
C THR A 52 15.62 -16.66 -1.42
N PRO A 53 16.01 -17.85 -0.94
CA PRO A 53 15.14 -18.69 -0.12
C PRO A 53 14.56 -17.97 1.10
N GLU A 54 15.33 -17.09 1.73
CA GLU A 54 14.90 -16.30 2.89
C GLU A 54 13.81 -15.29 2.50
N ARG A 55 13.98 -14.59 1.37
CA ARG A 55 12.96 -13.65 0.88
C ARG A 55 11.70 -14.38 0.43
N LEU A 56 11.83 -15.54 -0.22
CA LEU A 56 10.69 -16.39 -0.54
C LEU A 56 9.95 -16.80 0.74
N ALA A 57 10.65 -17.27 1.77
CA ALA A 57 10.02 -17.65 3.03
C ALA A 57 9.28 -16.49 3.72
N GLN A 58 9.82 -15.27 3.64
CA GLN A 58 9.12 -14.05 4.10
C GLN A 58 7.84 -13.80 3.30
N ASP A 59 7.91 -13.84 1.96
CA ASP A 59 6.76 -13.61 1.09
C ASP A 59 5.67 -14.68 1.29
N GLN A 60 6.07 -15.95 1.40
CA GLN A 60 5.19 -17.08 1.72
C GLN A 60 4.49 -16.91 3.07
N THR A 61 5.20 -16.41 4.09
CA THR A 61 4.62 -16.16 5.42
C THR A 61 3.61 -15.01 5.38
N PHE A 62 3.88 -13.97 4.59
CA PHE A 62 3.05 -12.77 4.53
C PHE A 62 1.81 -12.95 3.63
N PHE A 63 1.98 -13.56 2.44
CA PHE A 63 0.94 -13.70 1.43
C PHE A 63 0.33 -15.12 1.34
N GLY A 64 0.85 -16.09 2.08
CA GLY A 64 0.24 -17.41 2.23
C GLY A 64 0.22 -18.24 0.94
N HIS A 65 1.34 -18.28 0.21
CA HIS A 65 1.56 -19.21 -0.91
C HIS A 65 2.77 -20.11 -0.62
N ASP A 66 2.83 -21.29 -1.24
CA ASP A 66 3.92 -22.27 -1.05
C ASP A 66 4.76 -22.43 -2.31
N ASP A 67 4.18 -22.19 -3.47
CA ASP A 67 4.78 -22.37 -4.79
C ASP A 67 4.32 -21.26 -5.76
N GLN A 68 4.92 -21.22 -6.95
CA GLN A 68 4.60 -20.22 -7.96
C GLN A 68 3.10 -20.24 -8.34
N ALA A 69 2.47 -21.42 -8.39
CA ALA A 69 1.07 -21.55 -8.79
C ALA A 69 0.11 -20.99 -7.72
N SER A 70 0.39 -21.28 -6.44
CA SER A 70 -0.34 -20.70 -5.31
C SER A 70 -0.06 -19.20 -5.17
N CYS A 71 1.14 -18.72 -5.50
CA CYS A 71 1.44 -17.29 -5.60
C CYS A 71 0.50 -16.61 -6.62
N VAL A 72 0.41 -17.13 -7.85
CA VAL A 72 -0.48 -16.56 -8.88
C VAL A 72 -1.92 -16.54 -8.41
N THR A 73 -2.37 -17.63 -7.79
CA THR A 73 -3.75 -17.75 -7.28
C THR A 73 -4.05 -16.72 -6.19
N GLN A 74 -3.14 -16.53 -5.24
CA GLN A 74 -3.31 -15.56 -4.16
C GLN A 74 -3.28 -14.13 -4.70
N GLN A 75 -2.32 -13.83 -5.57
CA GLN A 75 -2.21 -12.51 -6.18
C GLN A 75 -3.44 -12.16 -7.04
N ASP A 76 -3.99 -13.10 -7.81
CA ASP A 76 -5.24 -12.88 -8.57
C ASP A 76 -6.46 -12.69 -7.66
N MET A 77 -6.49 -13.35 -6.50
CA MET A 77 -7.58 -13.18 -5.54
C MET A 77 -7.62 -11.76 -4.95
N PHE A 78 -6.47 -11.21 -4.59
CA PHE A 78 -6.38 -9.88 -3.98
C PHE A 78 -6.25 -8.78 -5.03
N VAL A 79 -5.14 -8.75 -5.77
CA VAL A 79 -4.84 -7.69 -6.73
C VAL A 79 -5.71 -7.82 -7.98
N GLY A 80 -5.92 -9.04 -8.47
CA GLY A 80 -6.83 -9.29 -9.60
C GLY A 80 -8.26 -8.82 -9.33
N ALA A 81 -8.76 -8.94 -8.09
CA ALA A 81 -10.08 -8.42 -7.72
C ALA A 81 -10.15 -6.88 -7.79
N ILE A 82 -9.10 -6.20 -7.34
CA ILE A 82 -8.95 -4.74 -7.45
C ILE A 82 -8.92 -4.34 -8.93
N CYS A 83 -8.07 -4.98 -9.74
CA CYS A 83 -7.96 -4.69 -11.18
C CYS A 83 -9.28 -4.92 -11.93
N ARG A 84 -10.01 -6.00 -11.61
CA ARG A 84 -11.37 -6.24 -12.13
C ARG A 84 -12.36 -5.16 -11.73
N GLN A 85 -12.29 -4.65 -10.50
CA GLN A 85 -13.14 -3.57 -10.03
C GLN A 85 -12.84 -2.27 -10.80
N LEU A 86 -11.57 -1.89 -10.89
CA LEU A 86 -11.13 -0.72 -11.65
C LEU A 86 -11.52 -0.81 -13.13
N GLY A 87 -11.36 -1.99 -13.76
CA GLY A 87 -11.81 -2.24 -15.12
C GLY A 87 -13.30 -1.98 -15.32
N ARG A 88 -14.15 -2.42 -14.38
CA ARG A 88 -15.60 -2.10 -14.41
C ARG A 88 -15.87 -0.60 -14.27
N SER A 89 -15.10 0.09 -13.43
CA SER A 89 -15.23 1.54 -13.23
C SER A 89 -14.80 2.35 -14.45
N ILE A 90 -13.78 1.89 -15.18
CA ILE A 90 -13.38 2.45 -16.48
C ILE A 90 -14.52 2.26 -17.50
N ASP A 91 -15.05 1.04 -17.61
CA ASP A 91 -16.15 0.74 -18.55
C ASP A 91 -17.44 1.51 -18.21
N ALA A 92 -17.66 1.83 -16.93
CA ALA A 92 -18.75 2.68 -16.47
C ALA A 92 -18.50 4.19 -16.67
N GLY A 93 -17.32 4.59 -17.15
CA GLY A 93 -16.93 5.99 -17.35
C GLY A 93 -16.69 6.77 -16.06
N ARG A 94 -16.41 6.07 -14.95
CA ARG A 94 -16.10 6.66 -13.64
C ARG A 94 -14.61 6.91 -13.44
N LEU A 95 -13.78 6.21 -14.21
CA LEU A 95 -12.34 6.40 -14.30
C LEU A 95 -11.95 6.59 -15.77
N ALA A 96 -10.97 7.45 -16.04
CA ALA A 96 -10.19 7.39 -17.28
C ALA A 96 -8.89 6.65 -17.00
N VAL A 97 -8.32 6.00 -18.02
CA VAL A 97 -7.05 5.28 -17.90
C VAL A 97 -6.04 5.73 -18.95
N ASP A 98 -4.77 5.83 -18.56
CA ASP A 98 -3.64 5.93 -19.48
C ASP A 98 -3.03 4.54 -19.71
N LEU A 99 -3.53 3.85 -20.75
CA LEU A 99 -3.05 2.52 -21.13
C LEU A 99 -1.59 2.51 -21.62
N GLU A 100 -1.07 3.62 -22.15
CA GLU A 100 0.33 3.72 -22.58
C GLU A 100 1.24 3.65 -21.35
N SER A 101 0.90 4.43 -20.32
CA SER A 101 1.61 4.43 -19.05
C SER A 101 1.47 3.09 -18.32
N ALA A 102 0.29 2.45 -18.33
CA ALA A 102 0.10 1.11 -17.75
C ALA A 102 0.94 0.04 -18.47
N THR A 103 1.04 0.13 -19.80
CA THR A 103 1.91 -0.76 -20.60
C THR A 103 3.38 -0.54 -20.26
N ALA A 104 3.82 0.72 -20.12
CA ALA A 104 5.19 1.05 -19.75
C ALA A 104 5.58 0.48 -18.37
N CYS A 105 4.65 0.42 -17.41
CA CYS A 105 4.87 -0.27 -16.13
C CYS A 105 5.11 -1.77 -16.34
N ALA A 106 4.24 -2.43 -17.10
CA ALA A 106 4.35 -3.87 -17.37
C ALA A 106 5.67 -4.21 -18.06
N ASP A 107 6.05 -3.44 -19.09
CA ASP A 107 7.32 -3.61 -19.81
C ASP A 107 8.54 -3.39 -18.89
N TYR A 108 8.48 -2.38 -18.00
CA TYR A 108 9.52 -2.11 -17.01
C TYR A 108 9.70 -3.29 -16.04
N MET A 109 8.58 -3.84 -15.56
CA MET A 109 8.55 -4.99 -14.67
C MET A 109 9.16 -6.24 -15.30
N GLU A 110 8.87 -6.49 -16.58
CA GLU A 110 9.48 -7.58 -17.33
C GLU A 110 11.00 -7.40 -17.45
N ALA A 111 11.46 -6.17 -17.76
CA ALA A 111 12.86 -5.85 -18.00
C ALA A 111 13.72 -5.71 -16.73
N LEU A 112 13.14 -5.76 -15.54
CA LEU A 112 13.83 -5.46 -14.28
C LEU A 112 14.96 -6.48 -13.99
N PRO A 113 16.17 -6.09 -13.56
CA PRO A 113 17.18 -7.07 -13.13
C PRO A 113 16.76 -7.80 -11.84
N CYS A 114 17.22 -9.03 -11.62
CA CYS A 114 16.90 -9.76 -10.38
C CYS A 114 17.39 -9.01 -9.13
N GLU A 115 18.56 -8.37 -9.18
CA GLU A 115 19.05 -7.59 -8.03
C GLU A 115 18.10 -6.45 -7.66
N ARG A 116 17.42 -5.85 -8.64
CA ARG A 116 16.47 -4.76 -8.39
C ARG A 116 15.10 -5.24 -7.93
N PHE A 117 14.62 -6.34 -8.50
CA PHE A 117 13.25 -6.83 -8.27
C PHE A 117 13.01 -7.25 -6.82
N VAL A 118 14.03 -7.77 -6.16
CA VAL A 118 13.94 -8.31 -4.81
C VAL A 118 14.06 -7.20 -3.75
N HIS A 119 14.64 -6.05 -4.11
CA HIS A 119 14.89 -4.92 -3.22
C HIS A 119 13.89 -3.76 -3.40
N ASP A 120 13.47 -3.50 -4.64
CA ASP A 120 12.52 -2.43 -4.96
C ASP A 120 11.15 -3.07 -5.25
N PRO A 121 10.12 -2.89 -4.42
CA PRO A 121 8.79 -3.35 -4.78
C PRO A 121 8.35 -2.65 -6.07
N PRO A 122 7.67 -3.36 -6.99
CA PRO A 122 7.18 -2.81 -8.26
C PRO A 122 6.47 -1.46 -8.12
N SER A 123 5.69 -1.33 -7.05
CA SER A 123 4.89 -0.15 -6.71
C SER A 123 5.70 1.08 -6.32
N ALA A 124 7.00 0.95 -6.00
CA ALA A 124 7.87 2.07 -5.63
C ALA A 124 8.57 2.71 -6.84
N HIS A 125 8.40 2.17 -8.04
CA HIS A 125 8.98 2.78 -9.23
C HIS A 125 8.05 3.85 -9.81
N PRO A 126 8.54 5.05 -10.20
CA PRO A 126 7.69 6.12 -10.74
C PRO A 126 6.88 5.75 -12.00
N LEU A 127 7.32 4.73 -12.74
CA LEU A 127 6.57 4.18 -13.89
C LEU A 127 5.49 3.16 -13.48
N CYS A 128 5.34 2.85 -12.20
CA CYS A 128 4.45 1.82 -11.66
C CYS A 128 3.72 2.24 -10.37
N GLU A 129 3.98 3.44 -9.84
CA GLU A 129 3.09 4.08 -8.87
C GLU A 129 1.68 4.11 -9.47
N ALA A 130 0.64 3.67 -8.75
CA ALA A 130 -0.72 3.54 -9.30
C ALA A 130 -1.40 4.91 -9.60
N SER A 131 -0.89 5.99 -9.01
CA SER A 131 -1.43 7.35 -9.04
C SER A 131 -1.54 8.02 -10.44
N PRO A 132 -0.70 7.74 -11.45
CA PRO A 132 -0.78 8.36 -12.77
C PRO A 132 -1.60 7.57 -13.82
N PHE A 133 -1.98 6.31 -13.60
CA PHE A 133 -2.68 5.55 -14.67
C PHE A 133 -4.18 5.74 -14.68
N VAL A 134 -4.79 6.08 -13.54
CA VAL A 134 -6.25 6.21 -13.43
C VAL A 134 -6.59 7.62 -12.97
N THR A 135 -7.43 8.30 -13.75
CA THR A 135 -7.93 9.63 -13.41
C THR A 135 -9.38 9.52 -12.93
N PRO A 136 -9.71 9.99 -11.71
CA PRO A 136 -11.09 10.01 -11.21
C PRO A 136 -11.97 10.93 -12.05
N LEU A 137 -13.19 10.49 -12.39
CA LEU A 137 -14.15 11.27 -13.19
C LEU A 137 -15.46 11.58 -12.46
N VAL A 138 -15.69 11.04 -11.26
CA VAL A 138 -16.94 11.24 -10.52
C VAL A 138 -16.89 12.54 -9.73
N ALA A 139 -17.68 13.52 -10.15
CA ALA A 139 -17.84 14.78 -9.42
C ALA A 139 -18.53 14.57 -8.05
N PRO A 140 -18.39 15.50 -7.08
CA PRO A 140 -19.10 15.43 -5.81
C PRO A 140 -20.60 15.20 -5.96
N GLY A 141 -21.13 14.25 -5.20
CA GLY A 141 -22.53 13.80 -5.27
C GLY A 141 -22.85 12.84 -6.43
N GLY A 142 -21.89 12.54 -7.31
CA GLY A 142 -22.01 11.52 -8.35
C GLY A 142 -21.94 10.11 -7.78
N ALA A 143 -22.49 9.14 -8.52
CA ALA A 143 -22.48 7.74 -8.14
C ALA A 143 -21.09 7.12 -8.29
N CYS A 144 -20.67 6.33 -7.30
CA CYS A 144 -19.37 5.69 -7.26
C CYS A 144 -19.46 4.25 -6.72
N GLU A 145 -18.42 3.46 -6.94
CA GLU A 145 -18.22 2.14 -6.30
C GLU A 145 -16.95 2.08 -5.44
N ALA A 146 -16.07 3.07 -5.56
CA ALA A 146 -14.83 3.17 -4.80
C ALA A 146 -14.39 4.62 -4.63
N ASP A 147 -13.65 4.90 -3.56
CA ASP A 147 -13.13 6.24 -3.24
C ASP A 147 -12.26 6.80 -4.38
N ILE A 148 -11.50 5.94 -5.06
CA ILE A 148 -10.61 6.30 -6.18
C ILE A 148 -11.34 6.89 -7.40
N GLU A 149 -12.67 6.78 -7.46
CA GLU A 149 -13.46 7.34 -8.56
C GLU A 149 -13.78 8.82 -8.36
N CYS A 150 -13.66 9.32 -7.14
CA CYS A 150 -14.07 10.67 -6.76
C CYS A 150 -13.02 11.73 -7.14
N GLN A 151 -13.45 12.75 -7.89
CA GLN A 151 -12.57 13.80 -8.42
C GLN A 151 -11.92 14.69 -7.36
N VAL A 152 -12.58 14.85 -6.21
CA VAL A 152 -12.08 15.71 -5.14
C VAL A 152 -11.12 14.88 -4.28
N PRO A 153 -9.87 15.32 -4.08
CA PRO A 153 -8.93 14.67 -3.16
C PRO A 153 -9.57 14.47 -1.79
N ASP A 154 -9.24 13.37 -1.12
CA ASP A 154 -9.79 13.00 0.18
C ASP A 154 -11.32 12.89 0.18
N SER A 155 -11.91 12.50 -0.95
CA SER A 155 -13.32 12.12 -1.00
C SER A 155 -13.48 10.61 -0.82
N VAL A 156 -14.59 10.23 -0.21
CA VAL A 156 -14.99 8.84 0.03
C VAL A 156 -16.27 8.52 -0.72
N CYS A 157 -16.36 7.27 -1.17
CA CYS A 157 -17.55 6.71 -1.75
C CYS A 157 -18.47 6.21 -0.62
N THR A 158 -19.40 7.07 -0.21
CA THR A 158 -20.34 6.76 0.88
C THR A 158 -21.50 5.92 0.35
N ALA A 159 -21.77 4.77 0.97
CA ALA A 159 -22.94 3.97 0.63
C ALA A 159 -24.24 4.79 0.78
N THR A 160 -25.19 4.60 -0.15
CA THR A 160 -26.46 5.31 -0.07
C THR A 160 -27.30 4.71 1.07
N PRO A 161 -27.82 5.50 2.02
CA PRO A 161 -28.66 4.96 3.09
C PRO A 161 -29.86 4.19 2.52
N GLY A 162 -29.94 2.88 2.81
CA GLY A 162 -31.01 1.99 2.34
C GLY A 162 -30.67 1.14 1.11
N SER A 163 -29.46 1.25 0.55
CA SER A 163 -28.95 0.27 -0.44
C SER A 163 -28.38 -0.94 0.28
N GLU A 164 -29.25 -1.87 0.71
CA GLU A 164 -28.78 -3.16 1.23
C GLU A 164 -28.15 -3.97 0.08
N GLY A 165 -26.83 -4.17 0.13
CA GLY A 165 -26.09 -5.04 -0.79
C GLY A 165 -25.67 -4.42 -2.14
N GLY A 166 -25.82 -3.10 -2.31
CA GLY A 166 -25.30 -2.39 -3.48
C GLY A 166 -23.87 -1.89 -3.24
N SER A 167 -22.98 -2.08 -4.20
CA SER A 167 -21.66 -1.43 -4.26
C SER A 167 -21.76 0.06 -4.61
N GLU A 168 -22.96 0.58 -4.86
CA GLU A 168 -23.19 1.95 -5.33
C GLU A 168 -23.31 2.94 -4.17
N GLY A 169 -22.31 3.80 -4.05
CA GLY A 169 -22.28 4.95 -3.17
C GLY A 169 -22.37 6.29 -3.91
N VAL A 170 -22.14 7.37 -3.18
CA VAL A 170 -21.97 8.72 -3.72
C VAL A 170 -20.70 9.36 -3.18
N CYS A 171 -19.97 10.04 -4.07
CA CYS A 171 -18.76 10.77 -3.72
C CYS A 171 -19.08 11.93 -2.78
N ARG A 172 -18.45 11.96 -1.61
CA ARG A 172 -18.55 13.02 -0.61
C ARG A 172 -17.17 13.32 -0.03
N GLU A 173 -17.01 14.51 0.53
CA GLU A 173 -15.83 14.84 1.34
C GLU A 173 -15.67 13.80 2.46
N ALA A 174 -14.42 13.41 2.73
CA ALA A 174 -14.13 12.51 3.84
C ALA A 174 -14.52 13.14 5.19
N PRO A 175 -14.91 12.30 6.17
CA PRO A 175 -15.29 12.78 7.49
C PRO A 175 -14.14 13.52 8.18
N GLY A 176 -14.48 14.65 8.79
CA GLY A 176 -13.56 15.48 9.57
C GLY A 176 -13.37 14.98 11.00
N GLU A 177 -12.55 15.70 11.77
CA GLU A 177 -12.26 15.36 13.16
C GLU A 177 -13.55 15.26 14.00
N GLY A 178 -13.69 14.16 14.74
CA GLY A 178 -14.84 13.85 15.58
C GLY A 178 -16.04 13.26 14.84
N GLU A 179 -16.00 13.13 13.51
CA GLU A 179 -17.03 12.46 12.73
C GLU A 179 -16.77 10.95 12.64
N ALA A 180 -17.82 10.18 12.37
CA ALA A 180 -17.68 8.74 12.18
C ALA A 180 -16.91 8.45 10.87
N CYS A 181 -15.97 7.51 10.92
CA CYS A 181 -15.23 7.11 9.74
C CYS A 181 -16.15 6.48 8.69
N VAL A 182 -15.75 6.55 7.42
CA VAL A 182 -16.37 5.80 6.34
C VAL A 182 -15.29 4.93 5.70
N ASN A 183 -15.49 3.62 5.67
CA ASN A 183 -14.51 2.66 5.11
C ASN A 183 -13.10 2.84 5.70
N GLU A 184 -13.00 3.10 7.02
CA GLU A 184 -11.74 3.40 7.73
C GLU A 184 -11.00 4.66 7.22
N ARG A 185 -11.68 5.51 6.43
CA ARG A 185 -11.12 6.76 5.89
C ARG A 185 -11.67 7.99 6.61
N CYS A 186 -10.79 8.97 6.72
CA CYS A 186 -11.02 10.31 7.26
C CYS A 186 -10.36 11.34 6.34
N ALA A 187 -10.66 12.63 6.55
CA ALA A 187 -10.01 13.71 5.85
C ALA A 187 -8.48 13.69 6.09
N SER A 188 -7.71 14.25 5.16
CA SER A 188 -6.24 14.33 5.26
C SER A 188 -5.76 14.83 6.63
N GLY A 189 -4.76 14.14 7.18
CA GLY A 189 -4.20 14.43 8.51
C GLY A 189 -4.98 13.81 9.68
N LEU A 190 -5.99 12.98 9.40
CA LEU A 190 -6.76 12.25 10.40
C LEU A 190 -6.67 10.73 10.17
N GLU A 191 -6.79 9.96 11.24
CA GLU A 191 -6.90 8.50 11.23
C GLU A 191 -8.24 8.04 11.83
N CYS A 192 -8.68 6.84 11.46
CA CYS A 192 -9.87 6.24 12.05
C CYS A 192 -9.53 5.52 13.36
N VAL A 193 -9.99 6.05 14.49
CA VAL A 193 -9.79 5.48 15.83
C VAL A 193 -11.15 5.21 16.46
N GLU A 194 -11.42 3.93 16.77
CA GLU A 194 -12.70 3.51 17.36
C GLU A 194 -13.93 4.01 16.57
N ASP A 195 -13.87 3.88 15.24
CA ASP A 195 -14.89 4.36 14.29
C ASP A 195 -15.07 5.88 14.24
N VAL A 196 -14.15 6.67 14.81
CA VAL A 196 -14.17 8.13 14.82
C VAL A 196 -12.88 8.69 14.24
N CYS A 197 -12.99 9.72 13.40
CA CYS A 197 -11.84 10.43 12.85
C CYS A 197 -11.16 11.25 13.94
N ALA A 198 -9.89 10.94 14.21
CA ALA A 198 -9.05 11.64 15.17
C ALA A 198 -7.80 12.18 14.49
N PRO A 199 -7.16 13.23 15.03
CA PRO A 199 -5.87 13.68 14.52
C PRO A 199 -4.88 12.52 14.52
N VAL A 200 -4.12 12.41 13.43
CA VAL A 200 -2.89 11.62 13.44
C VAL A 200 -2.03 12.24 14.57
N HIS A 201 -1.92 11.53 15.69
CA HIS A 201 -1.28 11.88 16.98
C HIS A 201 -2.13 12.48 18.10
N ALA A 202 -2.71 11.59 18.91
CA ALA A 202 -2.76 11.78 20.37
C ALA A 202 -2.74 10.42 21.09
N GLY A 203 -1.65 9.65 20.99
CA GLY A 203 -1.49 8.49 21.90
C GLY A 203 -0.49 7.41 21.53
N GLY A 204 0.14 7.45 20.35
CA GLY A 204 1.23 6.54 20.03
C GLY A 204 1.42 6.26 18.54
N CYS A 205 2.35 5.36 18.24
CA CYS A 205 2.78 4.95 16.91
C CYS A 205 2.71 3.42 16.77
N HIS A 206 2.60 2.92 15.54
CA HIS A 206 2.78 1.51 15.19
C HIS A 206 4.11 1.28 14.47
N TYR A 207 4.53 2.21 13.64
CA TYR A 207 5.77 2.17 12.87
C TYR A 207 6.51 3.50 12.97
N ASP A 208 7.80 3.52 12.64
CA ASP A 208 8.62 4.75 12.69
C ASP A 208 8.11 5.84 11.76
N HIS A 209 7.52 5.47 10.62
CA HIS A 209 6.94 6.43 9.69
C HIS A 209 5.64 7.07 10.20
N ASP A 210 5.11 6.57 11.32
CA ASP A 210 4.03 7.24 12.05
C ASP A 210 4.56 8.35 12.96
N CYS A 211 5.87 8.65 12.95
CA CYS A 211 6.46 9.70 13.77
C CYS A 211 6.99 10.85 12.93
N ASP A 212 7.03 12.05 13.51
CA ASP A 212 7.66 13.22 12.88
C ASP A 212 9.15 12.95 12.57
N ASP A 213 9.69 13.61 11.55
CA ASP A 213 11.11 13.50 11.17
C ASP A 213 12.05 13.66 12.39
N GLY A 214 12.95 12.67 12.59
CA GLY A 214 13.88 12.62 13.73
C GLY A 214 13.30 11.98 15.00
N MET A 215 12.12 11.36 14.91
CA MET A 215 11.51 10.55 15.95
C MET A 215 11.32 9.11 15.46
N TRP A 216 11.32 8.16 16.39
CA TRP A 216 11.09 6.74 16.11
C TRP A 216 10.05 6.16 17.06
N CYS A 217 9.49 5.01 16.70
CA CYS A 217 8.40 4.41 17.44
C CYS A 217 8.89 3.48 18.56
N ASP A 218 8.91 3.98 19.79
CA ASP A 218 9.24 3.21 20.99
C ASP A 218 8.06 2.32 21.39
N GLN A 219 8.03 1.10 20.84
CA GLN A 219 7.06 0.08 21.24
C GLN A 219 7.46 -0.53 22.58
N PRO A 220 6.57 -0.57 23.59
CA PRO A 220 6.89 -1.18 24.87
C PRO A 220 7.10 -2.69 24.71
N GLY A 221 8.37 -3.10 24.66
CA GLY A 221 8.90 -4.44 24.93
C GLY A 221 7.98 -5.62 24.60
N VAL A 222 7.70 -5.86 23.32
CA VAL A 222 7.24 -7.17 22.88
C VAL A 222 8.43 -8.13 22.88
N ASP A 223 8.65 -8.78 24.02
CA ASP A 223 9.36 -10.07 24.06
C ASP A 223 8.64 -10.98 23.04
N PHE A 224 9.35 -11.44 22.01
CA PHE A 224 8.87 -12.10 20.78
C PHE A 224 8.07 -13.41 20.99
N ARG A 225 7.56 -13.68 22.19
CA ARG A 225 6.96 -14.96 22.61
C ARG A 225 5.53 -14.89 23.13
N VAL A 226 4.81 -13.78 22.99
CA VAL A 226 3.37 -13.77 23.29
C VAL A 226 2.57 -13.28 22.10
N GLU A 227 1.78 -14.23 21.61
CA GLU A 227 0.77 -14.20 20.56
C GLU A 227 -0.03 -12.89 20.48
N PHE A 228 -0.34 -12.52 19.24
CA PHE A 228 -1.63 -12.01 18.74
C PHE A 228 -2.68 -11.70 19.82
N GLU A 229 -3.31 -10.51 19.71
CA GLU A 229 -4.56 -10.06 20.39
C GLU A 229 -4.45 -8.90 21.40
N ARG A 230 -3.60 -7.88 21.20
CA ARG A 230 -3.79 -6.58 21.90
C ARG A 230 -3.61 -5.36 20.99
N PRO A 231 -4.71 -4.77 20.47
CA PRO A 231 -4.71 -3.45 19.82
C PRO A 231 -4.34 -2.27 20.75
N GLU A 232 -4.14 -2.52 22.04
CA GLU A 232 -4.05 -1.49 23.08
C GLU A 232 -2.63 -1.04 23.45
N LEU A 233 -1.57 -1.67 22.93
CA LEU A 233 -0.18 -1.29 23.23
C LEU A 233 0.40 -0.50 22.05
N ARG A 234 0.02 0.77 21.95
CA ARG A 234 0.65 1.73 21.03
C ARG A 234 2.06 2.06 21.56
N GLY A 235 3.04 2.14 20.65
CA GLY A 235 4.37 2.69 20.98
C GLY A 235 4.31 4.20 21.17
N ALA A 236 5.37 4.84 21.65
CA ALA A 236 5.47 6.30 21.73
C ALA A 236 6.48 6.83 20.70
N CYS A 237 6.13 7.87 19.96
CA CYS A 237 7.14 8.58 19.19
C CYS A 237 8.12 9.25 20.15
N VAL A 238 9.38 8.83 20.12
CA VAL A 238 10.46 9.41 20.93
C VAL A 238 11.57 9.92 20.04
N LEU A 239 12.34 10.90 20.52
CA LEU A 239 13.46 11.46 19.75
C LEU A 239 14.53 10.40 19.51
N GLN A 240 15.08 10.37 18.30
CA GLN A 240 16.29 9.62 18.01
C GLN A 240 17.46 10.17 18.85
N LEU A 241 18.30 9.25 19.31
CA LEU A 241 19.38 9.51 20.25
C LEU A 241 20.67 9.85 19.51
N PRO A 242 21.36 10.94 19.91
CA PRO A 242 22.59 11.37 19.24
C PRO A 242 23.77 10.45 19.57
N LEU A 243 24.88 10.61 18.84
CA LEU A 243 26.14 9.91 19.12
C LEU A 243 26.53 10.02 20.61
N ASP A 244 26.98 8.89 21.18
CA ASP A 244 27.35 8.69 22.58
C ASP A 244 26.19 8.73 23.60
N ALA A 245 24.92 8.86 23.16
CA ALA A 245 23.77 8.72 24.05
C ALA A 245 23.52 7.26 24.45
N GLU A 246 23.05 7.04 25.68
CA GLU A 246 22.68 5.71 26.18
C GLU A 246 21.42 5.21 25.45
N CYS A 247 21.46 4.00 24.91
CA CYS A 247 20.38 3.39 24.13
C CYS A 247 20.04 1.99 24.65
N GLU A 248 18.77 1.61 24.57
CA GLU A 248 18.29 0.28 24.97
C GLU A 248 17.83 -0.57 23.77
N ASP A 249 17.62 0.06 22.60
CA ASP A 249 17.21 -0.54 21.34
C ASP A 249 18.13 -0.10 20.18
N LEU A 250 18.34 -0.98 19.21
CA LEU A 250 19.15 -0.77 18.00
C LEU A 250 18.65 0.38 17.13
N GLN A 251 17.33 0.63 17.14
CA GLN A 251 16.70 1.67 16.32
C GLN A 251 16.59 3.02 17.04
N ALA A 252 17.05 3.10 18.30
CA ALA A 252 16.89 4.30 19.10
C ALA A 252 17.82 5.45 18.70
N CYS A 253 18.84 5.19 17.88
CA CYS A 253 19.89 6.16 17.53
C CYS A 253 19.58 6.94 16.24
N ASP A 254 20.18 8.13 16.09
CA ASP A 254 20.07 8.97 14.88
C ASP A 254 20.43 8.19 13.60
N GLU A 255 19.87 8.62 12.47
CA GLU A 255 20.14 8.04 11.15
C GLU A 255 21.65 7.89 10.88
N GLY A 256 22.06 6.65 10.58
CA GLY A 256 23.46 6.31 10.35
C GLY A 256 24.28 6.05 11.62
N LEU A 257 23.64 5.94 12.78
CA LEU A 257 24.20 5.38 14.02
C LEU A 257 23.51 4.06 14.38
N TYR A 258 24.13 3.26 15.25
CA TYR A 258 23.56 2.03 15.77
C TYR A 258 23.76 1.95 17.29
N CYS A 259 22.88 1.24 18.00
CA CYS A 259 23.08 1.03 19.44
C CYS A 259 24.16 -0.03 19.69
N ASP A 260 25.34 0.39 20.13
CA ASP A 260 26.45 -0.50 20.42
C ASP A 260 26.29 -1.12 21.81
N ASP A 261 25.75 -2.33 21.87
CA ASP A 261 25.42 -3.02 23.12
C ASP A 261 26.52 -3.97 23.62
N VAL A 262 27.75 -3.89 23.07
CA VAL A 262 28.86 -4.86 23.16
C VAL A 262 28.89 -5.62 24.50
N ASN A 263 28.08 -6.68 24.58
CA ASN A 263 28.05 -7.69 25.63
C ASN A 263 28.01 -7.17 27.07
N GLY A 264 27.22 -6.14 27.35
CA GLY A 264 26.91 -5.77 28.72
C GLY A 264 25.74 -6.59 29.27
N GLN A 265 25.88 -7.88 29.56
CA GLN A 265 24.97 -8.48 30.55
C GLN A 265 25.61 -8.33 31.92
N ASP A 266 24.88 -7.85 32.91
CA ASP A 266 25.36 -7.88 34.27
C ASP A 266 25.48 -9.34 34.78
N ALA A 267 26.04 -9.52 35.98
CA ALA A 267 26.26 -10.86 36.55
C ALA A 267 24.95 -11.66 36.75
N ASP A 268 23.80 -10.98 36.71
CA ASP A 268 22.46 -11.54 36.88
C ASP A 268 21.74 -11.75 35.53
N GLY A 269 22.39 -11.41 34.41
CA GLY A 269 21.88 -11.62 33.06
C GLY A 269 21.01 -10.48 32.51
N PHE A 270 20.95 -9.33 33.19
CA PHE A 270 20.23 -8.16 32.68
C PHE A 270 21.05 -7.44 31.62
N ARG A 271 20.41 -7.08 30.50
CA ARG A 271 21.01 -6.28 29.43
C ARG A 271 21.29 -4.88 29.97
N LEU A 272 22.56 -4.48 29.94
CA LEU A 272 23.00 -3.12 30.23
C LEU A 272 22.69 -2.24 29.01
N PRO A 273 22.35 -0.96 29.23
CA PRO A 273 22.16 -0.01 28.14
C PRO A 273 23.45 0.12 27.32
N GLY A 274 23.31 0.11 26.00
CA GLY A 274 24.37 0.37 25.02
C GLY A 274 24.59 1.87 24.82
N ALA A 275 25.43 2.23 23.84
CA ALA A 275 25.61 3.62 23.42
C ALA A 275 25.50 3.77 21.91
N CYS A 276 24.86 4.86 21.45
CA CYS A 276 24.75 5.16 20.03
C CYS A 276 26.14 5.42 19.42
N ALA A 277 26.53 4.58 18.47
CA ALA A 277 27.85 4.59 17.85
C ALA A 277 27.76 4.65 16.32
N ALA A 278 28.81 5.16 15.69
CA ALA A 278 28.92 5.17 14.23
C ALA A 278 29.26 3.78 13.68
N PRO A 279 28.65 3.33 12.56
CA PRO A 279 28.83 2.00 12.00
C PRO A 279 30.29 1.67 11.73
N ARG A 280 30.64 0.41 11.95
CA ARG A 280 32.02 -0.06 11.98
C ARG A 280 32.55 -0.32 10.56
N PRO A 281 33.85 -0.06 10.31
CA PRO A 281 34.46 -0.35 9.02
C PRO A 281 34.63 -1.85 8.80
N SER A 282 34.78 -2.25 7.53
CA SER A 282 35.10 -3.63 7.12
C SER A 282 36.28 -4.20 7.93
N GLY A 283 36.12 -5.44 8.39
CA GLY A 283 37.06 -6.15 9.25
C GLY A 283 36.92 -5.88 10.75
N ALA A 284 36.08 -4.93 11.17
CA ALA A 284 35.74 -4.76 12.58
C ALA A 284 34.82 -5.90 13.07
N ALA A 285 34.86 -6.19 14.37
CA ALA A 285 33.94 -7.17 14.96
C ALA A 285 32.49 -6.67 14.89
N CYS A 286 31.54 -7.57 14.66
CA CYS A 286 30.11 -7.30 14.65
C CYS A 286 29.35 -8.50 15.22
N ASN A 287 28.20 -8.22 15.83
CA ASN A 287 27.21 -9.20 16.22
C ASN A 287 26.08 -9.25 15.19
N GLU A 288 25.74 -8.12 14.58
CA GLU A 288 24.62 -7.99 13.65
C GLU A 288 24.98 -7.12 12.43
N PRO A 289 24.24 -7.24 11.31
CA PRO A 289 24.56 -6.50 10.08
C PRO A 289 24.52 -4.98 10.24
N ALA A 290 23.64 -4.46 11.09
CA ALA A 290 23.50 -3.03 11.37
C ALA A 290 24.76 -2.41 12.03
N ASP A 291 25.62 -3.22 12.65
CA ASP A 291 26.88 -2.76 13.25
C ASP A 291 27.89 -2.27 12.19
N CYS A 292 27.66 -2.60 10.91
CA CYS A 292 28.64 -2.48 9.84
C CYS A 292 28.25 -1.40 8.84
N LEU A 293 29.24 -0.62 8.36
CA LEU A 293 29.03 0.35 7.27
C LEU A 293 28.50 -0.30 5.99
N SER A 294 28.79 -1.59 5.77
CA SER A 294 28.32 -2.38 4.64
C SER A 294 26.93 -2.97 4.84
N PHE A 295 26.33 -2.85 6.03
CA PHE A 295 25.14 -3.59 6.45
C PHE A 295 25.30 -5.12 6.30
N GLU A 296 26.53 -5.62 6.36
CA GLU A 296 26.84 -7.03 6.20
C GLU A 296 27.77 -7.50 7.32
N CYS A 297 27.21 -8.23 8.28
CA CYS A 297 27.98 -8.95 9.30
C CYS A 297 28.09 -10.42 8.93
N SER A 298 29.32 -10.90 8.74
CA SER A 298 29.54 -12.33 8.48
C SER A 298 29.26 -13.13 9.75
N LEU A 299 28.17 -13.91 9.74
CA LEU A 299 27.81 -14.81 10.84
C LEU A 299 28.91 -15.85 11.17
N SER A 300 29.79 -16.15 10.20
CA SER A 300 30.85 -17.13 10.37
C SER A 300 32.11 -16.58 11.05
N SER A 301 32.37 -15.28 10.90
CA SER A 301 33.57 -14.63 11.42
C SER A 301 33.29 -13.54 12.44
N SER A 302 32.01 -13.17 12.64
CA SER A 302 31.58 -12.05 13.48
C SER A 302 32.33 -10.77 13.12
N THR A 303 32.51 -10.51 11.82
CA THR A 303 33.19 -9.33 11.30
C THR A 303 32.42 -8.67 10.16
N CYS A 304 32.49 -7.34 10.10
CA CYS A 304 31.95 -6.55 9.02
C CYS A 304 32.63 -6.89 7.70
N SER A 305 31.82 -7.11 6.67
CA SER A 305 32.31 -7.39 5.31
C SER A 305 32.73 -6.10 4.61
#